data_AF-A0A674C5K7-F1
#
_entry.id   AF-A0A674C5K7-F1
#
_cell.length_a   1.000
_cell.length_b   1.000
_cell.length_c   1.000
_cell.angle_alpha   90.00
_cell.angle_beta   90.00
_cell.angle_gamma   90.00
#
_symmetry.space_group_name_H-M   'P 1'
#
loop_
_entity.id
_entity.type
_entity.pdbx_description
1 polymer ?
#
loop_
_entity_poly.entity_id
_entity_poly.type
_entity_poly.pdbx_seq_one_letter_code
_entity_poly.pdbx_strand_id
1 'polypeptide(L)'
;MLTWLRELSDWVWQDRLWFPAGLGWADLKDRDGLVFAKGSDLWVIFPIAVCFLIIRQIFERTVAVKLASLLRVKEKPRVRAASNTTLEFYFCNASKFPSQSSVEELTKQSGCSVRQVQRWFRRRRNQELPSQIKKFREASWRFTFYLLAFIAGLGALIDKPWFYDMEEMWNGFPTLPLLPSQYWYYMIELGFYISLLFSVATDVKRKDFKEQIVHHVATILLISFSWLVNYIRAGTLIMLVHDSSDYLLESAKMFNYAEWRKTCNYIFILFAAVFILTRLVILPFWIIHTTWVYPLTIYPPFFGFYFFNGLLFVLQCLHIFWAGLILRMAIKFLPGNDIVEDERSDREETDSDEEEEDHEKTKNGFVQNGNGHTVLNNNHHHSKMD
;
A
#
# COMPACT_ATOMS: atom_id res chain seq x y z
N MET A 1 -28.83 12.39 27.71
CA MET A 1 -27.57 12.01 27.05
C MET A 1 -27.00 10.72 27.62
N LEU A 2 -26.80 10.61 28.94
CA LEU A 2 -26.33 9.37 29.61
C LEU A 2 -27.29 8.17 29.50
N THR A 3 -28.61 8.39 29.50
CA THR A 3 -29.62 7.32 29.35
C THR A 3 -29.63 6.71 27.95
N TRP A 4 -29.68 7.54 26.91
CA TRP A 4 -29.59 7.11 25.52
C TRP A 4 -28.30 6.35 25.20
N LEU A 5 -27.15 6.77 25.76
CA LEU A 5 -25.89 6.05 25.59
C LEU A 5 -25.92 4.69 26.28
N ARG A 6 -26.58 4.58 27.43
CA ARG A 6 -26.74 3.31 28.15
C ARG A 6 -27.70 2.37 27.41
N GLU A 7 -28.84 2.86 26.94
CA GLU A 7 -29.78 2.08 26.13
C GLU A 7 -29.14 1.60 24.83
N LEU A 8 -28.37 2.46 24.16
CA LEU A 8 -27.58 2.08 22.99
C LEU A 8 -26.55 1.00 23.34
N SER A 9 -25.83 1.15 24.46
CA SER A 9 -24.87 0.15 24.93
C SER A 9 -25.55 -1.19 25.21
N ASP A 10 -26.66 -1.17 25.94
CA ASP A 10 -27.40 -2.39 26.30
C ASP A 10 -27.96 -3.07 25.05
N TRP A 11 -28.38 -2.29 24.05
CA TRP A 11 -28.82 -2.81 22.75
C TRP A 11 -27.65 -3.41 21.95
N VAL A 12 -26.53 -2.70 21.86
CA VAL A 12 -25.33 -3.16 21.16
C VAL A 12 -24.79 -4.43 21.79
N TRP A 13 -24.77 -4.57 23.11
CA TRP A 13 -24.18 -5.75 23.78
C TRP A 13 -25.14 -6.94 23.95
N GLN A 14 -26.29 -6.96 23.26
CA GLN A 14 -27.17 -8.13 23.28
C GLN A 14 -26.50 -9.37 22.66
N ASP A 15 -26.51 -10.50 23.38
CA ASP A 15 -25.88 -11.76 22.94
C ASP A 15 -26.32 -12.19 21.53
N ARG A 16 -27.63 -12.10 21.24
CA ARG A 16 -28.23 -12.50 19.95
C ARG A 16 -27.69 -11.77 18.72
N LEU A 17 -27.05 -10.61 18.90
CA LEU A 17 -26.44 -9.87 17.80
C LEU A 17 -25.13 -10.52 17.38
N TRP A 18 -24.39 -11.11 18.31
CA TRP A 18 -22.99 -11.49 18.11
C TRP A 18 -22.74 -12.99 18.18
N PHE A 19 -23.68 -13.75 18.75
CA PHE A 19 -23.54 -15.18 18.95
C PHE A 19 -24.76 -15.95 18.42
N PRO A 20 -24.58 -17.26 18.13
CA PRO A 20 -25.68 -18.17 17.87
C PRO A 20 -26.69 -18.23 19.03
N ALA A 21 -27.91 -18.69 18.74
CA ALA A 21 -28.96 -18.83 19.74
C ALA A 21 -28.53 -19.75 20.90
N GLY A 22 -28.73 -19.27 22.14
CA GLY A 22 -28.41 -20.02 23.36
C GLY A 22 -26.98 -19.84 23.88
N LEU A 23 -26.15 -19.03 23.20
CA LEU A 23 -24.77 -18.73 23.59
C LEU A 23 -24.58 -17.21 23.71
N GLY A 24 -23.60 -16.76 24.50
CA GLY A 24 -23.39 -15.33 24.73
C GLY A 24 -22.06 -14.95 25.36
N TRP A 25 -21.93 -13.68 25.75
CA TRP A 25 -20.72 -13.14 26.39
C TRP A 25 -20.33 -13.86 27.68
N ALA A 26 -21.31 -14.43 28.38
CA ALA A 26 -21.08 -15.21 29.60
C ALA A 26 -20.28 -16.49 29.34
N ASP A 27 -20.34 -17.04 28.12
CA ASP A 27 -19.63 -18.26 27.73
C ASP A 27 -18.14 -18.04 27.44
N LEU A 28 -17.74 -16.78 27.24
CA LEU A 28 -16.35 -16.37 27.01
C LEU A 28 -15.64 -15.95 28.31
N LYS A 29 -16.14 -16.39 29.46
CA LYS A 29 -15.46 -16.20 30.75
C LYS A 29 -14.57 -17.39 31.04
N ASP A 30 -13.36 -17.11 31.51
CA ASP A 30 -12.42 -18.13 31.96
C ASP A 30 -13.08 -19.07 32.96
N ARG A 31 -12.97 -20.37 32.71
CA ARG A 31 -13.56 -21.45 33.50
C ARG A 31 -12.79 -22.73 33.31
N ASP A 32 -12.75 -23.59 34.33
CA ASP A 32 -12.16 -24.93 34.26
C ASP A 32 -10.69 -24.95 33.76
N GLY A 33 -9.93 -23.89 34.06
CA GLY A 33 -8.54 -23.73 33.58
C GLY A 33 -8.41 -23.32 32.11
N LEU A 34 -9.52 -23.15 31.39
CA LEU A 34 -9.58 -22.60 30.05
C LEU A 34 -9.63 -21.08 30.10
N VAL A 35 -8.82 -20.45 29.26
CA VAL A 35 -8.76 -19.00 29.08
C VAL A 35 -9.45 -18.64 27.78
N PHE A 36 -10.21 -17.56 27.76
CA PHE A 36 -10.88 -17.04 26.57
C PHE A 36 -10.45 -15.60 26.27
N ALA A 37 -10.62 -15.18 25.02
CA ALA A 37 -10.32 -13.81 24.61
C ALA A 37 -11.23 -12.80 25.32
N LYS A 38 -10.63 -11.74 25.86
CA LYS A 38 -11.34 -10.68 26.56
C LYS A 38 -11.19 -9.37 25.79
N GLY A 39 -12.24 -8.55 25.80
CA GLY A 39 -12.15 -7.20 25.25
C GLY A 39 -11.09 -6.33 25.96
N SER A 40 -10.80 -6.60 27.23
CA SER A 40 -9.74 -5.92 27.97
C SER A 40 -8.34 -6.16 27.40
N ASP A 41 -8.12 -7.28 26.72
CA ASP A 41 -6.81 -7.62 26.16
C ASP A 41 -6.41 -6.64 25.05
N LEU A 42 -7.38 -6.07 24.34
CA LEU A 42 -7.15 -5.09 23.29
C LEU A 42 -6.49 -3.80 23.81
N TRP A 43 -6.54 -3.49 25.11
CA TRP A 43 -5.80 -2.35 25.65
C TRP A 43 -4.28 -2.51 25.54
N VAL A 44 -3.78 -3.74 25.44
CA VAL A 44 -2.35 -4.05 25.29
C VAL A 44 -1.80 -3.60 23.93
N ILE A 45 -2.66 -3.42 22.92
CA ILE A 45 -2.22 -3.03 21.57
C ILE A 45 -1.65 -1.61 21.53
N PHE A 46 -2.11 -0.70 22.39
CA PHE A 46 -1.64 0.68 22.42
C PHE A 46 -0.19 0.82 22.90
N PRO A 47 0.22 0.23 24.05
CA PRO A 47 1.63 0.22 24.42
C PRO A 47 2.48 -0.55 23.40
N ILE A 48 1.99 -1.66 22.82
CA ILE A 48 2.69 -2.36 21.74
C ILE A 48 2.91 -1.43 20.54
N ALA A 49 1.88 -0.67 20.11
CA ALA A 49 1.98 0.26 19.00
C ALA A 49 3.01 1.37 19.26
N VAL A 50 3.03 1.92 20.47
CA VAL A 50 4.04 2.91 20.89
C VAL A 50 5.45 2.30 20.86
N CYS A 51 5.61 1.07 21.36
CA CYS A 51 6.87 0.34 21.25
C CYS A 51 7.30 0.17 19.79
N PHE A 52 6.39 -0.20 18.89
CA PHE A 52 6.70 -0.30 17.46
C PHE A 52 7.13 1.04 16.85
N LEU A 53 6.51 2.16 17.20
CA LEU A 53 6.95 3.48 16.74
C LEU A 53 8.37 3.83 17.21
N ILE A 54 8.70 3.50 18.46
CA ILE A 54 10.05 3.71 19.01
C ILE A 54 11.07 2.80 18.31
N ILE A 55 10.77 1.50 18.20
CA ILE A 55 11.63 0.51 17.55
C ILE A 55 11.84 0.89 16.08
N ARG A 56 10.79 1.31 15.37
CA ARG A 56 10.87 1.82 13.99
C ARG A 56 11.87 2.94 13.89
N GLN A 57 11.79 3.94 14.76
CA GLN A 57 12.71 5.08 14.72
C GLN A 57 14.17 4.69 14.97
N ILE A 58 14.40 3.73 15.88
CA ILE A 58 15.73 3.18 16.13
C ILE A 58 16.22 2.40 14.90
N PHE A 59 15.39 1.53 14.35
CA PHE A 59 15.69 0.70 13.20
C PHE A 59 16.03 1.53 11.96
N GLU A 60 15.20 2.52 11.63
CA GLU A 60 15.39 3.39 10.47
C GLU A 60 16.68 4.22 10.56
N ARG A 61 17.10 4.61 11.77
CA ARG A 61 18.32 5.39 12.02
C ARG A 61 19.59 4.54 12.11
N THR A 62 19.48 3.26 12.46
CA THR A 62 20.65 2.41 12.72
C THR A 62 20.81 1.30 11.67
N VAL A 63 19.83 0.40 11.57
CA VAL A 63 19.89 -0.79 10.71
C VAL A 63 19.64 -0.42 9.26
N ALA A 64 18.57 0.32 8.98
CA ALA A 64 18.17 0.63 7.61
C ALA A 64 19.20 1.50 6.87
N VAL A 65 19.88 2.41 7.58
CA VAL A 65 20.96 3.23 7.00
C VAL A 65 22.14 2.37 6.59
N LYS A 66 22.58 1.45 7.46
CA LYS A 66 23.66 0.52 7.16
C LYS A 66 23.28 -0.38 5.98
N LEU A 67 22.07 -0.90 5.96
CA LEU A 67 21.57 -1.73 4.87
C LEU A 67 21.51 -0.97 3.54
N ALA A 68 21.04 0.29 3.54
CA ALA A 68 21.03 1.15 2.36
C ALA A 68 22.45 1.38 1.83
N SER A 69 23.43 1.58 2.72
CA SER A 69 24.84 1.73 2.33
C SER A 69 25.44 0.44 1.75
N LEU A 70 25.09 -0.71 2.33
CA LEU A 70 25.54 -2.03 1.87
C LEU A 70 25.00 -2.34 0.47
N LEU A 71 23.72 -2.03 0.22
CA LEU A 71 23.08 -2.19 -1.08
C LEU A 71 23.38 -1.05 -2.06
N ARG A 72 24.21 -0.07 -1.66
CA ARG A 72 24.62 1.08 -2.47
C ARG A 72 23.44 1.89 -3.02
N VAL A 73 22.39 2.07 -2.22
CA VAL A 73 21.23 2.91 -2.56
C VAL A 73 21.72 4.34 -2.76
N LYS A 74 21.57 4.86 -3.98
CA LYS A 74 22.01 6.22 -4.33
C LYS A 74 20.88 7.22 -4.13
N GLU A 75 21.23 8.39 -3.64
CA GLU A 75 20.33 9.54 -3.68
C GLU A 75 20.51 10.26 -5.02
N LYS A 76 19.44 10.37 -5.80
CA LYS A 76 19.46 11.18 -7.03
C LYS A 76 19.59 12.65 -6.62
N PRO A 77 20.63 13.38 -7.08
CA PRO A 77 20.77 14.79 -6.75
C PRO A 77 19.61 15.57 -7.37
N ARG A 78 18.77 16.17 -6.52
CA ARG A 78 17.63 16.99 -6.98
C ARG A 78 18.05 18.45 -7.09
N VAL A 79 17.77 19.04 -8.25
CA VAL A 79 18.00 20.48 -8.46
C VAL A 79 17.01 21.27 -7.62
N ARG A 80 17.55 22.12 -6.73
CA ARG A 80 16.71 22.97 -5.88
C ARG A 80 16.06 24.07 -6.71
N ALA A 81 14.80 24.38 -6.42
CA ALA A 81 14.17 25.58 -6.96
C ALA A 81 14.94 26.82 -6.46
N ALA A 82 15.13 27.81 -7.35
CA ALA A 82 15.77 29.06 -6.97
C ALA A 82 14.93 29.80 -5.93
N SER A 83 15.55 30.58 -5.03
CA SER A 83 14.79 31.35 -4.05
C SER A 83 13.94 32.42 -4.74
N ASN A 84 12.61 32.30 -4.66
CA ASN A 84 11.67 33.30 -5.15
C ASN A 84 10.47 33.38 -4.19
N THR A 85 10.36 34.50 -3.47
CA THR A 85 9.35 34.68 -2.42
C THR A 85 7.93 34.71 -2.98
N THR A 86 7.72 35.32 -4.15
CA THR A 86 6.41 35.39 -4.81
C THR A 86 5.91 34.01 -5.22
N LEU A 87 6.78 33.23 -5.86
CA LEU A 87 6.43 31.87 -6.30
C LEU A 87 6.22 30.92 -5.11
N GLU A 88 7.05 31.04 -4.06
CA GLU A 88 6.90 30.25 -2.82
C GLU A 88 5.60 30.59 -2.08
N PHE A 89 5.25 31.88 -2.00
CA PHE A 89 3.99 32.32 -1.38
C PHE A 89 2.78 31.73 -2.11
N TYR A 90 2.76 31.78 -3.45
CA TYR A 90 1.68 31.19 -4.24
C TYR A 90 1.64 29.67 -4.08
N PHE A 91 2.80 29.01 -4.12
CA PHE A 91 2.90 27.55 -3.99
C PHE A 91 2.31 27.05 -2.66
N CYS A 92 2.61 27.73 -1.57
CA CYS A 92 2.17 27.35 -0.23
C CYS A 92 0.71 27.70 0.06
N ASN A 93 0.21 28.82 -0.48
CA ASN A 93 -1.09 29.38 -0.08
C ASN A 93 -2.20 29.26 -1.13
N ALA A 94 -1.87 29.07 -2.41
CA ALA A 94 -2.85 29.03 -3.49
C ALA A 94 -2.89 27.67 -4.19
N SER A 95 -1.85 27.31 -4.95
CA SER A 95 -1.82 26.03 -5.68
C SER A 95 -0.41 25.57 -6.01
N LYS A 96 -0.19 24.26 -5.93
CA LYS A 96 1.04 23.59 -6.40
C LYS A 96 1.07 23.39 -7.92
N PHE A 97 -0.10 23.49 -8.57
CA PHE A 97 -0.31 23.35 -10.01
C PHE A 97 -1.04 24.60 -10.52
N PRO A 98 -0.31 25.69 -10.79
CA PRO A 98 -0.93 26.93 -11.28
C PRO A 98 -1.59 26.72 -12.65
N SER A 99 -2.74 27.36 -12.87
CA SER A 99 -3.36 27.45 -14.20
C SER A 99 -2.54 28.35 -15.12
N GLN A 100 -2.79 28.27 -16.43
CA GLN A 100 -2.10 29.11 -17.41
C GLN A 100 -2.24 30.61 -17.11
N SER A 101 -3.43 31.06 -16.72
CA SER A 101 -3.69 32.45 -16.32
C SER A 101 -2.88 32.86 -15.08
N SER A 102 -2.78 32.00 -14.06
CA SER A 102 -1.95 32.27 -12.88
C SER A 102 -0.46 32.29 -13.20
N VAL A 103 0.01 31.46 -14.14
CA VAL A 103 1.41 31.52 -14.59
C VAL A 103 1.74 32.87 -15.23
N GLU A 104 0.84 33.43 -16.04
CA GLU A 104 1.02 34.76 -16.64
C GLU A 104 1.06 35.89 -15.61
N GLU A 105 0.21 35.81 -14.57
CA GLU A 105 0.23 36.76 -13.45
C GLU A 105 1.53 36.66 -12.65
N LEU A 106 1.97 35.44 -12.34
CA LEU A 106 3.20 35.19 -11.60
C LEU A 106 4.44 35.62 -12.38
N THR A 107 4.41 35.48 -13.71
CA THR A 107 5.46 36.01 -14.61
C THR A 107 5.60 37.52 -14.43
N LYS A 108 4.48 38.27 -14.43
CA LYS A 108 4.48 39.72 -14.21
C LYS A 108 4.98 40.13 -12.83
N GLN A 109 4.58 39.39 -11.78
CA GLN A 109 4.94 39.72 -10.40
C GLN A 109 6.37 39.33 -10.01
N SER A 110 6.91 38.28 -10.62
CA SER A 110 8.23 37.74 -10.28
C SER A 110 9.36 38.22 -11.19
N GLY A 111 9.03 38.90 -12.30
CA GLY A 111 10.00 39.30 -13.33
C GLY A 111 10.66 38.13 -14.07
N CYS A 112 10.17 36.91 -13.86
CA CYS A 112 10.64 35.69 -14.51
C CYS A 112 9.88 35.45 -15.82
N SER A 113 10.45 34.68 -16.75
CA SER A 113 9.72 34.18 -17.92
C SER A 113 8.73 33.07 -17.55
N VAL A 114 7.73 32.84 -18.40
CA VAL A 114 6.76 31.74 -18.24
C VAL A 114 7.46 30.39 -18.02
N ARG A 115 8.50 30.10 -18.82
CA ARG A 115 9.29 28.86 -18.68
C ARG A 115 10.03 28.79 -17.34
N GLN A 116 10.58 29.90 -16.86
CA GLN A 116 11.24 29.94 -15.55
C GLN A 116 10.25 29.68 -14.42
N VAL A 117 9.04 30.24 -14.49
CA VAL A 117 7.97 29.99 -13.52
C VAL A 117 7.57 28.51 -13.55
N GLN A 118 7.24 27.96 -14.72
CA GLN A 118 6.87 26.54 -14.87
C GLN A 118 7.97 25.60 -14.34
N ARG A 119 9.23 25.85 -14.71
CA ARG A 119 10.39 25.10 -14.23
C ARG A 119 10.60 25.22 -12.73
N TRP A 120 10.37 26.41 -12.17
CA TRP A 120 10.44 26.63 -10.73
C TRP A 120 9.41 25.77 -10.00
N PHE A 121 8.15 25.78 -10.46
CA PHE A 121 7.08 24.96 -9.86
C PHE A 121 7.38 23.46 -9.98
N ARG A 122 7.84 22.99 -11.15
CA ARG A 122 8.29 21.60 -11.35
C ARG A 122 9.38 21.20 -10.35
N ARG A 123 10.43 22.01 -10.23
CA ARG A 123 11.52 21.77 -9.27
C ARG A 123 11.05 21.81 -7.82
N ARG A 124 10.19 22.76 -7.47
CA ARG A 124 9.65 22.91 -6.12
C ARG A 124 8.76 21.74 -5.73
N ARG A 125 7.95 21.19 -6.66
CA ARG A 125 7.20 19.93 -6.47
C ARG A 125 8.15 18.74 -6.28
N ASN A 126 9.17 18.61 -7.13
CA ASN A 126 10.16 17.53 -7.01
C ASN A 126 10.95 17.58 -5.69
N GLN A 127 11.13 18.76 -5.09
CA GLN A 127 11.74 18.90 -3.77
C GLN A 127 10.88 18.36 -2.62
N GLU A 128 9.55 18.34 -2.76
CA GLU A 128 8.65 17.76 -1.74
C GLU A 128 8.57 16.24 -1.80
N LEU A 129 9.01 15.64 -2.91
CA LEU A 129 9.01 14.20 -3.04
C LEU A 129 9.94 13.59 -1.99
N PRO A 130 9.60 12.45 -1.40
CA PRO A 130 10.48 11.79 -0.43
C PRO A 130 11.74 11.27 -1.12
N SER A 131 12.88 11.32 -0.42
CA SER A 131 14.13 10.77 -0.94
C SER A 131 14.06 9.25 -1.11
N GLN A 132 14.85 8.72 -2.05
CA GLN A 132 14.93 7.26 -2.25
C GLN A 132 15.40 6.54 -0.98
N ILE A 133 16.31 7.15 -0.23
CA ILE A 133 16.77 6.64 1.06
C ILE A 133 15.62 6.58 2.08
N LYS A 134 14.76 7.62 2.16
CA LYS A 134 13.59 7.58 3.04
C LYS A 134 12.65 6.44 2.66
N LYS A 135 12.32 6.30 1.37
CA LYS A 135 11.47 5.22 0.86
C LYS A 135 12.06 3.83 1.15
N PHE A 136 13.38 3.67 1.00
CA PHE A 136 14.08 2.43 1.31
C PHE A 136 14.01 2.08 2.80
N ARG A 137 14.20 3.07 3.69
CA ARG A 137 14.13 2.85 5.15
C ARG A 137 12.74 2.38 5.57
N GLU A 138 11.70 3.05 5.10
CA GLU A 138 10.30 2.66 5.37
C GLU A 138 9.99 1.24 4.85
N ALA A 139 10.43 0.92 3.63
CA ALA A 139 10.25 -0.41 3.05
C ALA A 139 11.00 -1.49 3.84
N SER A 140 12.24 -1.22 4.27
CA SER A 140 13.05 -2.17 5.04
C SER A 140 12.48 -2.47 6.44
N TRP A 141 11.86 -1.48 7.09
CA TRP A 141 11.15 -1.67 8.35
C TRP A 141 9.95 -2.61 8.17
N ARG A 142 9.11 -2.32 7.17
CA ARG A 142 7.93 -3.14 6.86
C ARG A 142 8.32 -4.56 6.43
N PHE A 143 9.34 -4.70 5.58
CA PHE A 143 9.92 -6.00 5.22
C PHE A 143 10.28 -6.82 6.46
N THR A 144 11.02 -6.22 7.39
CA THR A 144 11.48 -6.92 8.60
C THR A 144 10.31 -7.38 9.44
N PHE A 145 9.31 -6.52 9.64
CA PHE A 145 8.10 -6.89 10.39
C PHE A 145 7.34 -8.02 9.71
N TYR A 146 6.96 -7.87 8.43
CA TYR A 146 6.13 -8.86 7.72
C TYR A 146 6.83 -10.21 7.61
N LEU A 147 8.15 -10.24 7.44
CA LEU A 147 8.91 -11.49 7.42
C LEU A 147 8.84 -12.21 8.78
N LEU A 148 9.04 -11.47 9.87
CA LEU A 148 8.96 -12.04 11.22
C LEU A 148 7.52 -12.46 11.57
N ALA A 149 6.53 -11.67 11.19
CA ALA A 149 5.11 -11.97 11.39
C ALA A 149 4.70 -13.24 10.64
N PHE A 150 5.11 -13.40 9.37
CA PHE A 150 4.85 -14.62 8.60
C PHE A 150 5.47 -15.87 9.24
N ILE A 151 6.73 -15.79 9.68
CA ILE A 151 7.42 -16.91 10.36
C ILE A 151 6.72 -17.24 11.69
N ALA A 152 6.36 -16.22 12.48
CA ALA A 152 5.65 -16.40 13.74
C ALA A 152 4.25 -17.01 13.54
N GLY A 153 3.50 -16.54 12.53
CA GLY A 153 2.20 -17.06 12.17
C GLY A 153 2.26 -18.53 11.74
N LEU A 154 3.25 -18.90 10.91
CA LEU A 154 3.50 -20.30 10.57
C LEU A 154 3.79 -21.13 11.83
N GLY A 155 4.70 -20.67 12.69
CA GLY A 155 5.04 -21.35 13.93
C GLY A 155 3.85 -21.50 14.89
N ALA A 156 2.92 -20.54 14.90
CA ALA A 156 1.74 -20.56 15.76
C ALA A 156 0.61 -21.49 15.25
N LEU A 157 0.63 -21.84 13.96
CA LEU A 157 -0.47 -22.52 13.28
C LEU A 157 -0.13 -23.89 12.68
N ILE A 158 1.14 -24.16 12.38
CA ILE A 158 1.52 -25.38 11.63
C ILE A 158 1.14 -26.69 12.33
N ASP A 159 1.04 -26.69 13.66
CA ASP A 159 0.65 -27.86 14.46
C ASP A 159 -0.86 -27.90 14.75
N LYS A 160 -1.65 -26.99 14.18
CA LYS A 160 -3.07 -26.83 14.52
C LYS A 160 -3.98 -27.47 13.48
N PRO A 161 -5.07 -28.14 13.89
CA PRO A 161 -5.94 -28.86 12.95
C PRO A 161 -6.63 -27.91 11.96
N TRP A 162 -7.02 -26.71 12.39
CA TRP A 162 -7.65 -25.71 11.53
C TRP A 162 -6.73 -25.12 10.45
N PHE A 163 -5.41 -25.39 10.51
CA PHE A 163 -4.50 -25.05 9.42
C PHE A 163 -4.67 -25.97 8.21
N TYR A 164 -5.12 -27.20 8.43
CA TYR A 164 -5.27 -28.22 7.39
C TYR A 164 -6.73 -28.48 7.02
N ASP A 165 -7.64 -28.40 7.99
CA ASP A 165 -9.07 -28.57 7.81
C ASP A 165 -9.81 -27.28 8.20
N MET A 166 -10.43 -26.64 7.21
CA MET A 166 -11.10 -25.36 7.41
C MET A 166 -12.36 -25.49 8.29
N GLU A 167 -13.01 -26.66 8.32
CA GLU A 167 -14.21 -26.88 9.15
C GLU A 167 -13.90 -26.76 10.65
N GLU A 168 -12.67 -27.10 11.04
CA GLU A 168 -12.17 -26.96 12.41
C GLU A 168 -12.12 -25.49 12.87
N MET A 169 -12.29 -24.50 11.99
CA MET A 169 -12.51 -23.12 12.43
C MET A 169 -13.76 -22.97 13.31
N TRP A 170 -14.79 -23.79 13.04
CA TRP A 170 -16.12 -23.68 13.67
C TRP A 170 -16.38 -24.77 14.72
N ASN A 171 -15.53 -25.80 14.78
CA ASN A 171 -15.66 -26.87 15.75
C ASN A 171 -15.46 -26.35 17.19
N GLY A 172 -16.55 -26.35 17.97
CA GLY A 172 -16.59 -25.81 19.33
C GLY A 172 -16.75 -24.30 19.43
N PHE A 173 -16.98 -23.60 18.30
CA PHE A 173 -17.33 -22.18 18.30
C PHE A 173 -18.69 -21.97 19.00
N PRO A 174 -18.88 -20.92 19.82
CA PRO A 174 -17.99 -19.80 20.13
C PRO A 174 -17.02 -20.03 21.30
N THR A 175 -17.07 -21.19 21.96
CA THR A 175 -16.27 -21.50 23.15
C THR A 175 -14.90 -22.09 22.80
N LEU A 176 -14.12 -21.36 21.99
CA LEU A 176 -12.77 -21.77 21.60
C LEU A 176 -11.75 -21.30 22.65
N PRO A 177 -10.99 -22.20 23.29
CA PRO A 177 -9.98 -21.79 24.27
C PRO A 177 -8.83 -21.07 23.57
N LEU A 178 -8.36 -20.00 24.20
CA LEU A 178 -7.28 -19.15 23.73
C LEU A 178 -5.92 -19.80 24.01
N LEU A 179 -5.12 -19.97 22.95
CA LEU A 179 -3.73 -20.40 23.09
C LEU A 179 -2.78 -19.20 23.27
N PRO A 180 -1.73 -19.30 24.09
CA PRO A 180 -0.75 -18.22 24.25
C PRO A 180 -0.07 -17.77 22.96
N SER A 181 0.17 -18.70 22.01
CA SER A 181 0.74 -18.37 20.71
C SER A 181 -0.20 -17.49 19.88
N GLN A 182 -1.50 -17.80 19.89
CA GLN A 182 -2.52 -17.02 19.18
C GLN A 182 -2.71 -15.64 19.82
N TYR A 183 -2.67 -15.56 21.15
CA TYR A 183 -2.71 -14.29 21.88
C TYR A 183 -1.61 -13.35 21.39
N TRP A 184 -0.35 -13.79 21.48
CA TRP A 184 0.77 -12.93 21.09
C TRP A 184 0.78 -12.62 19.60
N TYR A 185 0.40 -13.58 18.75
CA TYR A 185 0.27 -13.32 17.31
C TYR A 185 -0.72 -12.19 17.04
N TYR A 186 -1.94 -12.28 17.59
CA TYR A 186 -2.96 -11.23 17.47
C TYR A 186 -2.52 -9.88 18.03
N MET A 187 -2.00 -9.85 19.26
CA MET A 187 -1.68 -8.58 19.94
C MET A 187 -0.54 -7.84 19.27
N ILE A 188 0.47 -8.57 18.80
CA ILE A 188 1.63 -8.01 18.09
C ILE A 188 1.17 -7.48 16.72
N GLU A 189 0.40 -8.26 15.98
CA GLU A 189 -0.06 -7.88 14.64
C GLU A 189 -1.00 -6.68 14.69
N LEU A 190 -2.01 -6.71 15.56
CA LEU A 190 -2.90 -5.58 15.76
C LEU A 190 -2.15 -4.33 16.26
N GLY A 191 -1.21 -4.50 17.19
CA GLY A 191 -0.36 -3.40 17.66
C GLY A 191 0.48 -2.77 16.55
N PHE A 192 1.01 -3.58 15.62
CA PHE A 192 1.70 -3.08 14.45
C PHE A 192 0.77 -2.31 13.50
N TYR A 193 -0.41 -2.84 13.18
CA TYR A 193 -1.39 -2.13 12.34
C TYR A 193 -1.84 -0.79 12.95
N ILE A 194 -2.03 -0.73 14.27
CA ILE A 194 -2.30 0.52 14.98
C ILE A 194 -1.12 1.48 14.88
N SER A 195 0.13 0.99 14.98
CA SER A 195 1.31 1.83 14.79
C SER A 195 1.39 2.43 13.38
N LEU A 196 1.01 1.65 12.34
CA LEU A 196 0.95 2.11 10.96
C LEU A 196 -0.14 3.17 10.76
N LEU A 197 -1.28 3.02 11.42
CA LEU A 197 -2.35 4.02 11.41
C LEU A 197 -1.86 5.35 11.99
N PHE A 198 -1.11 5.33 13.09
CA PHE A 198 -0.54 6.56 13.66
C PHE A 198 0.55 7.17 12.79
N SER A 199 1.37 6.37 12.11
CA SER A 199 2.42 6.89 11.21
C SER A 199 1.91 7.33 9.84
N VAL A 200 0.63 7.09 9.52
CA VAL A 200 0.07 7.32 8.18
C VAL A 200 0.15 8.77 7.71
N ALA A 201 0.15 9.73 8.65
CA ALA A 201 0.28 11.15 8.34
C ALA A 201 1.69 11.55 7.89
N THR A 202 2.72 10.82 8.35
CA THR A 202 4.15 11.11 8.12
C THR A 202 4.78 10.21 7.05
N ASP A 203 4.19 9.04 6.83
CA ASP A 203 4.61 8.06 5.83
C ASP A 203 4.46 8.62 4.40
N VAL A 204 5.24 8.06 3.48
CA VAL A 204 5.15 8.42 2.05
C VAL A 204 3.78 8.04 1.50
N LYS A 205 2.99 9.05 1.14
CA LYS A 205 1.69 8.88 0.50
C LYS A 205 1.89 8.38 -0.94
N ARG A 206 1.06 7.43 -1.35
CA ARG A 206 1.06 6.81 -2.69
C ARG A 206 -0.27 7.09 -3.39
N LYS A 207 -0.38 6.78 -4.68
CA LYS A 207 -1.60 7.03 -5.45
C LYS A 207 -2.82 6.26 -4.95
N ASP A 208 -2.60 5.09 -4.36
CA ASP A 208 -3.61 4.22 -3.75
C ASP A 208 -3.82 4.51 -2.25
N PHE A 209 -3.51 5.74 -1.79
CA PHE A 209 -3.58 6.11 -0.37
C PHE A 209 -4.98 5.93 0.22
N LYS A 210 -6.05 6.29 -0.52
CA LYS A 210 -7.42 6.19 0.00
C LYS A 210 -7.82 4.73 0.21
N GLU A 211 -7.52 3.89 -0.77
CA GLU A 211 -7.74 2.46 -0.74
C GLU A 211 -6.95 1.80 0.40
N GLN A 212 -5.71 2.25 0.63
CA GLN A 212 -4.88 1.77 1.74
C GLN A 212 -5.44 2.15 3.12
N ILE A 213 -6.06 3.32 3.27
CA ILE A 213 -6.75 3.73 4.50
C ILE A 213 -7.98 2.87 4.74
N VAL A 214 -8.82 2.67 3.71
CA VAL A 214 -10.01 1.80 3.82
C VAL A 214 -9.59 0.39 4.22
N HIS A 215 -8.53 -0.15 3.62
CA HIS A 215 -7.93 -1.42 4.01
C HIS A 215 -7.51 -1.43 5.49
N HIS A 216 -6.71 -0.45 5.94
CA HIS A 216 -6.23 -0.43 7.33
C HIS A 216 -7.37 -0.39 8.33
N VAL A 217 -8.40 0.41 8.07
CA VAL A 217 -9.59 0.45 8.93
C VAL A 217 -10.31 -0.89 8.91
N ALA A 218 -10.52 -1.48 7.73
CA ALA A 218 -11.17 -2.78 7.60
C ALA A 218 -10.40 -3.89 8.31
N THR A 219 -9.07 -3.96 8.17
CA THR A 219 -8.24 -4.99 8.83
C THR A 219 -8.19 -4.80 10.35
N ILE A 220 -8.03 -3.57 10.84
CA ILE A 220 -8.07 -3.28 12.29
C ILE A 220 -9.43 -3.69 12.88
N LEU A 221 -10.53 -3.38 12.19
CA LEU A 221 -11.87 -3.80 12.60
C LEU A 221 -12.02 -5.32 12.55
N LEU A 222 -11.52 -5.99 11.52
CA LEU A 222 -11.60 -7.45 11.37
C LEU A 222 -10.84 -8.18 12.47
N ILE A 223 -9.60 -7.77 12.74
CA ILE A 223 -8.75 -8.37 13.78
C ILE A 223 -9.38 -8.11 15.17
N SER A 224 -9.76 -6.87 15.46
CA SER A 224 -10.38 -6.52 16.75
C SER A 224 -11.72 -7.23 16.96
N PHE A 225 -12.58 -7.25 15.94
CA PHE A 225 -13.87 -7.93 16.01
C PHE A 225 -13.69 -9.43 16.17
N SER A 226 -12.84 -10.07 15.37
CA SER A 226 -12.60 -11.50 15.47
C SER A 226 -12.05 -11.92 16.84
N TRP A 227 -11.28 -11.05 17.51
CA TRP A 227 -10.89 -11.25 18.89
C TRP A 227 -12.09 -11.21 19.85
N LEU A 228 -12.92 -10.17 19.76
CA LEU A 228 -14.05 -9.95 20.67
C LEU A 228 -15.07 -11.10 20.64
N VAL A 229 -15.44 -11.59 19.45
CA VAL A 229 -16.44 -12.66 19.29
C VAL A 229 -15.83 -14.06 19.20
N ASN A 230 -14.53 -14.19 19.51
CA ASN A 230 -13.79 -15.45 19.54
C ASN A 230 -13.70 -16.20 18.19
N TYR A 231 -13.55 -15.47 17.08
CA TYR A 231 -13.25 -15.98 15.74
C TYR A 231 -11.74 -16.22 15.54
N ILE A 232 -11.01 -16.56 16.60
CA ILE A 232 -9.53 -16.56 16.64
C ILE A 232 -8.94 -17.51 15.60
N ARG A 233 -9.53 -18.70 15.41
CA ARG A 233 -9.08 -19.67 14.40
C ARG A 233 -9.16 -19.09 12.99
N ALA A 234 -10.28 -18.47 12.64
CA ALA A 234 -10.45 -17.82 11.34
C ALA A 234 -9.49 -16.63 11.17
N GLY A 235 -9.42 -15.73 12.15
CA GLY A 235 -8.59 -14.54 12.01
C GLY A 235 -7.09 -14.83 12.00
N THR A 236 -6.59 -15.83 12.75
CA THR A 236 -5.19 -16.27 12.60
C THR A 236 -4.85 -16.79 11.21
N LEU A 237 -5.75 -17.53 10.56
CA LEU A 237 -5.56 -17.97 9.16
C LEU A 237 -5.60 -16.81 8.18
N ILE A 238 -6.53 -15.87 8.37
CA ILE A 238 -6.63 -14.67 7.55
C ILE A 238 -5.33 -13.88 7.66
N MET A 239 -4.87 -13.57 8.87
CA MET A 239 -3.61 -12.88 9.13
C MET A 239 -2.40 -13.57 8.47
N LEU A 240 -2.27 -14.89 8.62
CA LEU A 240 -1.17 -15.66 8.00
C LEU A 240 -1.19 -15.61 6.47
N VAL A 241 -2.37 -15.83 5.87
CA VAL A 241 -2.56 -15.68 4.42
C VAL A 241 -2.18 -14.26 3.99
N HIS A 242 -2.42 -13.27 4.87
CA HIS A 242 -2.10 -11.90 4.56
C HIS A 242 -0.61 -11.60 4.55
N ASP A 243 0.10 -12.00 5.59
CA ASP A 243 1.54 -11.76 5.73
C ASP A 243 2.40 -12.52 4.69
N SER A 244 1.87 -13.60 4.11
CA SER A 244 2.61 -14.49 3.20
C SER A 244 3.20 -13.82 1.95
N SER A 245 2.60 -12.74 1.46
CA SER A 245 3.07 -12.00 0.29
C SER A 245 3.80 -10.68 0.62
N ASP A 246 3.58 -10.12 1.80
CA ASP A 246 3.84 -8.70 2.04
C ASP A 246 5.34 -8.41 2.21
N TYR A 247 6.10 -9.34 2.81
CA TYR A 247 7.56 -9.23 2.84
C TYR A 247 8.17 -9.34 1.43
N LEU A 248 7.57 -10.10 0.51
CA LEU A 248 8.05 -10.17 -0.88
C LEU A 248 7.87 -8.81 -1.58
N LEU A 249 6.71 -8.15 -1.38
CA LEU A 249 6.46 -6.82 -1.93
C LEU A 249 7.47 -5.78 -1.42
N GLU A 250 7.69 -5.74 -0.10
CA GLU A 250 8.61 -4.78 0.50
C GLU A 250 10.07 -5.06 0.09
N SER A 251 10.46 -6.33 -0.05
CA SER A 251 11.78 -6.68 -0.57
C SER A 251 11.95 -6.26 -2.04
N ALA A 252 10.95 -6.43 -2.90
CA ALA A 252 10.99 -5.94 -4.28
C ALA A 252 11.22 -4.42 -4.33
N LYS A 253 10.51 -3.65 -3.48
CA LYS A 253 10.73 -2.20 -3.36
C LYS A 253 12.16 -1.87 -2.94
N MET A 254 12.70 -2.57 -1.93
CA MET A 254 14.08 -2.37 -1.47
C MET A 254 15.09 -2.55 -2.61
N PHE A 255 14.97 -3.63 -3.39
CA PHE A 255 15.85 -3.89 -4.53
C PHE A 255 15.64 -2.92 -5.69
N ASN A 256 14.41 -2.43 -5.89
CA ASN A 256 14.13 -1.36 -6.86
C ASN A 256 14.88 -0.09 -6.50
N TYR A 257 14.85 0.32 -5.22
CA TYR A 257 15.58 1.51 -4.74
C TYR A 257 17.10 1.33 -4.78
N ALA A 258 17.60 0.09 -4.68
CA ALA A 258 19.00 -0.25 -4.88
C ALA A 258 19.42 -0.38 -6.35
N GLU A 259 18.52 -0.11 -7.31
CA GLU A 259 18.75 -0.24 -8.75
C GLU A 259 19.06 -1.68 -9.22
N TRP A 260 18.74 -2.69 -8.42
CA TRP A 260 18.94 -4.11 -8.75
C TRP A 260 17.75 -4.65 -9.55
N ARG A 261 17.58 -4.14 -10.78
CA ARG A 261 16.40 -4.37 -11.63
C ARG A 261 16.05 -5.84 -11.84
N LYS A 262 17.03 -6.70 -12.16
CA LYS A 262 16.78 -8.13 -12.39
C LYS A 262 16.20 -8.80 -11.14
N THR A 263 16.87 -8.64 -10.00
CA THR A 263 16.43 -9.19 -8.71
C THR A 263 15.06 -8.67 -8.31
N CYS A 264 14.84 -7.36 -8.43
CA CYS A 264 13.55 -6.73 -8.19
C CYS A 264 12.43 -7.37 -9.03
N ASN A 265 12.65 -7.55 -10.34
CA ASN A 265 11.64 -8.11 -11.23
C ASN A 265 11.31 -9.58 -10.86
N TYR A 266 12.32 -10.40 -10.58
CA TYR A 266 12.10 -11.79 -10.13
C TYR A 266 11.29 -11.84 -8.84
N ILE A 267 11.67 -11.05 -7.83
CA ILE A 267 10.96 -10.99 -6.55
C ILE A 267 9.55 -10.45 -6.75
N PHE A 268 9.35 -9.46 -7.61
CA PHE A 268 8.01 -8.93 -7.90
C PHE A 268 7.10 -9.97 -8.57
N ILE A 269 7.63 -10.77 -9.51
CA ILE A 269 6.87 -11.87 -10.13
C ILE A 269 6.51 -12.92 -9.08
N LEU A 270 7.44 -13.28 -8.19
CA LEU A 270 7.18 -14.19 -7.08
C LEU A 270 6.12 -13.62 -6.13
N PHE A 271 6.24 -12.35 -5.75
CA PHE A 271 5.22 -11.61 -4.98
C PHE A 271 3.86 -11.70 -5.66
N ALA A 272 3.77 -11.42 -6.96
CA ALA A 272 2.52 -11.46 -7.71
C ALA A 272 1.89 -12.86 -7.67
N ALA A 273 2.69 -13.92 -7.89
CA ALA A 273 2.21 -15.29 -7.83
C ALA A 273 1.67 -15.66 -6.43
N VAL A 274 2.43 -15.34 -5.38
CA VAL A 274 2.02 -15.61 -3.98
C VAL A 274 0.80 -14.78 -3.61
N PHE A 275 0.72 -13.52 -3.99
CA PHE A 275 -0.43 -12.65 -3.76
C PHE A 275 -1.71 -13.20 -4.42
N ILE A 276 -1.63 -13.63 -5.67
CA ILE A 276 -2.79 -14.19 -6.39
C ILE A 276 -3.23 -15.50 -5.71
N LEU A 277 -2.30 -16.40 -5.41
CA LEU A 277 -2.61 -17.67 -4.73
C LEU A 277 -3.26 -17.43 -3.37
N THR A 278 -2.68 -16.57 -2.55
CA THR A 278 -3.12 -16.38 -1.16
C THR A 278 -4.41 -15.55 -1.09
N ARG A 279 -4.52 -14.46 -1.86
CA ARG A 279 -5.61 -13.49 -1.74
C ARG A 279 -6.76 -13.69 -2.72
N LEU A 280 -6.53 -14.32 -3.86
CA LEU A 280 -7.59 -14.56 -4.86
C LEU A 280 -7.96 -16.03 -5.01
N VAL A 281 -7.18 -16.96 -4.44
CA VAL A 281 -7.48 -18.39 -4.45
C VAL A 281 -7.81 -18.86 -3.04
N ILE A 282 -6.84 -18.91 -2.13
CA ILE A 282 -7.03 -19.43 -0.76
C ILE A 282 -8.08 -18.64 0.02
N LEU A 283 -7.95 -17.30 0.06
CA LEU A 283 -8.87 -16.46 0.82
C LEU A 283 -10.35 -16.62 0.39
N PRO A 284 -10.76 -16.44 -0.88
CA PRO A 284 -12.17 -16.52 -1.26
C PRO A 284 -12.73 -17.95 -1.27
N PHE A 285 -11.99 -18.93 -1.79
CA PHE A 285 -12.55 -20.27 -2.04
C PHE A 285 -12.42 -21.22 -0.84
N TRP A 286 -11.48 -20.98 0.09
CA TRP A 286 -11.35 -21.77 1.31
C TRP A 286 -11.84 -20.98 2.52
N ILE A 287 -11.24 -19.84 2.83
CA ILE A 287 -11.55 -19.12 4.08
C ILE A 287 -12.94 -18.47 4.03
N ILE A 288 -13.20 -17.58 3.06
CA ILE A 288 -14.49 -16.88 2.95
C ILE A 288 -15.62 -17.89 2.70
N HIS A 289 -15.41 -18.90 1.86
CA HIS A 289 -16.37 -19.96 1.66
C HIS A 289 -16.74 -20.64 3.00
N THR A 290 -15.75 -21.03 3.79
CA THR A 290 -15.99 -21.68 5.09
C THR A 290 -16.50 -20.72 6.16
N THR A 291 -16.32 -19.40 6.04
CA THR A 291 -16.93 -18.43 6.96
C THR A 291 -18.32 -17.96 6.55
N TRP A 292 -18.70 -18.16 5.29
CA TRP A 292 -19.98 -17.74 4.72
C TRP A 292 -20.99 -18.90 4.58
N VAL A 293 -20.54 -20.08 4.15
CA VAL A 293 -21.42 -21.20 3.80
C VAL A 293 -21.55 -22.18 4.95
N TYR A 294 -20.43 -22.71 5.42
CA TYR A 294 -20.39 -23.76 6.43
C TYR A 294 -21.12 -23.43 7.75
N PRO A 295 -21.01 -22.22 8.34
CA PRO A 295 -21.60 -21.94 9.65
C PRO A 295 -23.11 -21.95 9.62
N LEU A 296 -23.71 -21.67 8.45
CA LEU A 296 -25.16 -21.71 8.25
C LEU A 296 -25.73 -23.15 8.30
N THR A 297 -24.86 -24.17 8.20
CA THR A 297 -25.26 -25.57 8.40
C THR A 297 -25.36 -25.94 9.88
N ILE A 298 -24.72 -25.15 10.76
CA ILE A 298 -24.62 -25.42 12.20
C ILE A 298 -25.52 -24.45 12.99
N TYR A 299 -25.51 -23.18 12.60
CA TYR A 299 -26.16 -22.08 13.33
C TYR A 299 -27.07 -21.26 12.42
N PRO A 300 -28.21 -20.76 12.93
CA PRO A 300 -28.96 -19.71 12.24
C PRO A 300 -28.08 -18.45 12.07
N PRO A 301 -28.25 -17.69 10.97
CA PRO A 301 -27.49 -16.46 10.77
C PRO A 301 -27.81 -15.41 11.84
N PHE A 302 -26.79 -14.66 12.25
CA PHE A 302 -26.86 -13.56 13.22
C PHE A 302 -26.07 -12.35 12.71
N PHE A 303 -26.19 -11.20 13.38
CA PHE A 303 -25.59 -9.95 12.89
C PHE A 303 -24.05 -10.03 12.79
N GLY A 304 -23.38 -10.57 13.81
CA GLY A 304 -21.92 -10.75 13.84
C GLY A 304 -21.37 -11.56 12.67
N PHE A 305 -22.11 -12.60 12.24
CA PHE A 305 -21.79 -13.38 11.04
C PHE A 305 -21.77 -12.50 9.77
N TYR A 306 -22.80 -11.67 9.56
CA TYR A 306 -22.85 -10.77 8.41
C TYR A 306 -21.82 -9.65 8.50
N PHE A 307 -21.59 -9.11 9.69
CA PHE A 307 -20.62 -8.05 9.92
C PHE A 307 -19.19 -8.52 9.58
N PHE A 308 -18.77 -9.68 10.09
CA PHE A 308 -17.46 -10.25 9.81
C PHE A 308 -17.24 -10.54 8.33
N ASN A 309 -18.18 -11.27 7.70
CA ASN A 309 -18.07 -11.59 6.29
C ASN A 309 -18.18 -10.35 5.40
N GLY A 310 -18.97 -9.34 5.77
CA GLY A 310 -19.03 -8.05 5.08
C GLY A 310 -17.66 -7.35 5.03
N LEU A 311 -16.94 -7.32 6.15
CA LEU A 311 -15.57 -6.80 6.20
C LEU A 311 -14.61 -7.64 5.33
N LEU A 312 -14.74 -8.97 5.32
CA LEU A 312 -13.96 -9.85 4.44
C LEU A 312 -14.24 -9.58 2.96
N PHE A 313 -15.49 -9.33 2.57
CA PHE A 313 -15.83 -8.98 1.19
C PHE A 313 -15.27 -7.62 0.78
N VAL A 314 -15.30 -6.60 1.67
CA VAL A 314 -14.62 -5.31 1.43
C VAL A 314 -13.14 -5.56 1.16
N LEU A 315 -12.50 -6.39 1.98
CA LEU A 315 -11.09 -6.73 1.84
C LEU A 315 -10.81 -7.49 0.53
N GLN A 316 -11.67 -8.43 0.15
CA GLN A 316 -11.59 -9.16 -1.11
C GLN A 316 -11.71 -8.23 -2.33
N CYS A 317 -12.61 -7.26 -2.32
CA CYS A 317 -12.75 -6.26 -3.38
C CYS A 317 -11.47 -5.43 -3.55
N LEU A 318 -10.84 -5.02 -2.44
CA LEU A 318 -9.56 -4.31 -2.47
C LEU A 318 -8.43 -5.19 -3.05
N HIS A 319 -8.40 -6.48 -2.71
CA HIS A 319 -7.43 -7.41 -3.29
C HIS A 319 -7.61 -7.58 -4.79
N ILE A 320 -8.85 -7.65 -5.29
CA ILE A 320 -9.13 -7.71 -6.73
C ILE A 320 -8.64 -6.43 -7.43
N PHE A 321 -8.91 -5.26 -6.84
CA PHE A 321 -8.42 -3.98 -7.33
C PHE A 321 -6.88 -3.97 -7.43
N TRP A 322 -6.18 -4.37 -6.36
CA TRP A 322 -4.73 -4.40 -6.35
C TRP A 322 -4.14 -5.47 -7.25
N ALA A 323 -4.78 -6.64 -7.39
CA ALA A 323 -4.39 -7.67 -8.34
C ALA A 323 -4.37 -7.13 -9.77
N GLY A 324 -5.36 -6.31 -10.15
CA GLY A 324 -5.39 -5.63 -11.43
C GLY A 324 -4.16 -4.73 -11.66
N LEU A 325 -3.74 -3.96 -10.63
CA LEU A 325 -2.52 -3.14 -10.71
C LEU A 325 -1.25 -3.99 -10.77
N ILE A 326 -1.18 -5.05 -9.97
CA ILE A 326 -0.02 -5.97 -9.92
C ILE A 326 0.15 -6.66 -11.26
N LEU A 327 -0.93 -7.18 -11.86
CA LEU A 327 -0.90 -7.85 -13.15
C LEU A 327 -0.46 -6.90 -14.27
N ARG A 328 -0.98 -5.66 -14.28
CA ARG A 328 -0.54 -4.62 -15.23
C ARG A 328 0.96 -4.35 -15.12
N MET A 329 1.49 -4.27 -13.91
CA MET A 329 2.92 -4.07 -13.68
C MET A 329 3.75 -5.32 -14.06
N ALA A 330 3.27 -6.52 -13.76
CA ALA A 330 3.94 -7.77 -14.10
C ALA A 330 4.04 -7.99 -15.62
N ILE A 331 3.00 -7.63 -16.39
CA ILE A 331 3.01 -7.71 -17.86
C ILE A 331 4.11 -6.81 -18.45
N LYS A 332 4.40 -5.66 -17.82
CA LYS A 332 5.50 -4.78 -18.26
C LYS A 332 6.89 -5.38 -18.03
N PHE A 333 7.03 -6.42 -17.20
CA PHE A 333 8.31 -7.09 -16.96
C PHE A 333 8.59 -8.23 -17.93
N LEU A 334 7.65 -8.54 -18.82
CA LEU A 334 7.87 -9.49 -19.88
C LEU A 334 8.91 -8.94 -20.88
N PRO A 335 9.80 -9.80 -21.40
CA PRO A 335 10.88 -9.38 -22.29
C PRO A 335 10.31 -8.68 -23.54
N GLY A 336 10.63 -7.38 -23.70
CA GLY A 336 10.15 -6.53 -24.80
C GLY A 336 9.74 -5.11 -24.39
N ASN A 337 9.48 -4.86 -23.10
CA ASN A 337 9.12 -3.54 -22.58
C ASN A 337 10.22 -3.01 -21.64
N ASP A 338 11.15 -2.21 -22.18
CA ASP A 338 12.07 -1.44 -21.35
C ASP A 338 11.33 -0.24 -20.77
N ILE A 339 11.02 -0.31 -19.46
CA ILE A 339 10.97 0.76 -18.44
C ILE A 339 10.20 0.21 -17.24
N VAL A 340 10.90 0.01 -16.12
CA VAL A 340 10.31 -0.44 -14.85
C VAL A 340 10.29 0.72 -13.87
N GLU A 341 9.13 1.33 -13.70
CA GLU A 341 8.84 2.25 -12.60
C GLU A 341 7.52 1.83 -11.93
N ASP A 342 7.52 1.74 -10.60
CA ASP A 342 6.34 1.41 -9.78
C ASP A 342 5.24 2.47 -10.01
N GLU A 343 4.13 2.10 -10.67
CA GLU A 343 3.05 3.04 -11.01
C GLU A 343 2.36 3.65 -9.79
N ARG A 344 2.42 2.96 -8.64
CA ARG A 344 1.87 3.44 -7.37
C ARG A 344 2.76 4.50 -6.73
N SER A 345 4.02 4.58 -7.15
CA SER A 345 4.94 5.61 -6.67
C SER A 345 4.71 6.95 -7.38
N ASP A 346 4.89 8.03 -6.64
CA ASP A 346 4.86 9.39 -7.20
C ASP A 346 6.01 9.54 -8.21
N ARG A 347 5.67 10.01 -9.42
CA ARG A 347 6.64 10.25 -10.49
C ARG A 347 7.40 11.55 -10.22
N GLU A 348 8.73 11.50 -10.36
CA GLU A 348 9.53 12.72 -10.47
C GLU A 348 9.24 13.33 -11.84
N GLU A 349 8.88 14.62 -11.88
CA GLU A 349 8.69 15.32 -13.16
C GLU A 349 10.06 15.58 -13.79
N THR A 350 10.30 15.06 -14.99
CA THR A 350 11.58 15.17 -15.69
C THR A 350 11.85 16.60 -16.16
N ASP A 351 13.11 17.04 -16.10
CA ASP A 351 13.54 18.36 -16.62
C ASP A 351 13.79 18.30 -18.15
N SER A 352 13.60 17.13 -18.80
CA SER A 352 14.05 16.79 -20.16
C SER A 352 13.06 17.01 -21.30
N ASP A 353 11.81 17.36 -21.03
CA ASP A 353 10.74 17.40 -22.05
C ASP A 353 10.83 18.62 -23.00
N GLU A 354 12.01 19.23 -23.18
CA GLU A 354 12.19 20.46 -23.96
C GLU A 354 13.34 20.40 -25.00
N GLU A 355 14.12 19.31 -25.10
CA GLU A 355 15.11 19.18 -26.20
C GLU A 355 14.50 18.62 -27.50
N GLU A 356 13.31 18.00 -27.46
CA GLU A 356 12.66 17.47 -28.67
C GLU A 356 11.91 18.54 -29.48
N GLU A 357 11.41 19.63 -28.87
CA GLU A 357 10.67 20.67 -29.60
C GLU A 357 11.56 21.67 -30.38
N ASP A 358 12.83 21.85 -29.98
CA ASP A 358 13.76 22.75 -30.70
C ASP A 358 14.38 22.09 -31.94
N HIS A 359 14.37 20.75 -32.01
CA HIS A 359 14.81 20.00 -33.18
C HIS A 359 13.76 19.92 -34.30
N GLU A 360 12.47 20.11 -34.00
CA GLU A 360 11.40 20.12 -35.00
C GLU A 360 11.23 21.50 -35.67
N LYS A 361 11.58 22.59 -34.98
CA LYS A 361 11.53 23.95 -35.54
C LYS A 361 12.69 24.30 -36.45
N THR A 362 13.82 23.59 -36.37
CA THR A 362 14.97 23.80 -37.26
C THR A 362 14.83 23.10 -38.62
N LYS A 363 13.85 22.21 -38.82
CA LYS A 363 13.62 21.52 -40.11
C LYS A 363 12.57 22.14 -41.04
N ASN A 364 11.75 23.10 -40.56
CA ASN A 364 10.67 23.71 -41.36
C ASN A 364 10.89 25.20 -41.71
N GLY A 365 12.14 25.68 -41.63
CA GLY A 365 12.49 27.08 -41.86
C GLY A 365 13.30 27.35 -43.13
N PHE A 366 12.89 26.88 -44.30
CA PHE A 366 13.37 27.44 -45.57
C PHE A 366 12.26 27.43 -46.64
N VAL A 367 11.29 28.33 -46.48
CA VAL A 367 10.40 28.73 -47.58
C VAL A 367 10.55 30.24 -47.73
N GLN A 368 11.41 30.63 -48.67
CA GLN A 368 11.60 32.01 -49.08
C GLN A 368 10.65 32.27 -50.26
N ASN A 369 9.66 33.14 -50.03
CA ASN A 369 8.72 33.61 -51.05
C ASN A 369 9.26 34.94 -51.62
N GLY A 370 9.27 35.12 -52.95
CA GLY A 370 9.47 36.44 -53.55
C GLY A 370 9.96 36.49 -55.00
N ASN A 371 9.00 36.62 -55.92
CA ASN A 371 9.03 37.35 -57.21
C ASN A 371 10.07 37.03 -58.29
N GLY A 372 9.56 36.44 -59.38
CA GLY A 372 9.54 37.04 -60.72
C GLY A 372 10.87 37.33 -61.43
N HIS A 373 11.25 36.46 -62.36
CA HIS A 373 11.50 36.82 -63.77
C HIS A 373 11.73 35.56 -64.60
N THR A 374 11.04 35.48 -65.75
CA THR A 374 11.30 34.57 -66.86
C THR A 374 12.66 34.85 -67.49
N VAL A 375 13.34 33.82 -68.03
CA VAL A 375 14.00 33.78 -69.36
C VAL A 375 14.91 32.54 -69.54
N LEU A 376 14.55 31.71 -70.53
CA LEU A 376 15.35 30.95 -71.51
C LEU A 376 16.46 29.94 -71.11
N ASN A 377 16.20 28.68 -71.50
CA ASN A 377 16.94 27.90 -72.52
C ASN A 377 18.42 27.50 -72.27
N ASN A 378 18.74 26.20 -72.21
CA ASN A 378 19.25 25.40 -73.35
C ASN A 378 19.81 24.03 -72.91
N ASN A 379 19.71 23.08 -73.84
CA ASN A 379 20.31 21.74 -73.87
C ASN A 379 21.84 21.70 -73.65
N HIS A 380 22.37 20.64 -73.03
CA HIS A 380 23.21 19.63 -73.73
C HIS A 380 23.83 18.56 -72.80
N HIS A 381 23.62 17.28 -73.20
CA HIS A 381 24.59 16.16 -73.29
C HIS A 381 25.88 16.11 -72.44
N HIS A 382 26.04 15.02 -71.67
CA HIS A 382 27.08 13.97 -71.79
C HIS A 382 26.82 12.87 -70.71
N SER A 383 26.46 11.60 -70.99
CA SER A 383 27.33 10.45 -71.34
C SER A 383 28.65 10.45 -70.53
N LYS A 384 29.07 9.45 -69.74
CA LYS A 384 28.92 7.98 -69.74
C LYS A 384 29.62 7.45 -68.46
N MET A 385 29.31 6.20 -68.07
CA MET A 385 30.20 5.11 -67.56
C MET A 385 31.46 5.51 -66.77
N ASP A 386 31.69 5.00 -65.55
CA ASP A 386 31.81 3.57 -65.19
C ASP A 386 31.15 3.19 -63.85
#